data_AF-A0A5C7A6P0-F1
#
_entry.id   AF-A0A5C7A6P0-F1
#
_cell.length_a   1.000
_cell.length_b   1.000
_cell.length_c   1.000
_cell.angle_alpha   90.00
_cell.angle_beta   90.00
_cell.angle_gamma   90.00
#
_symmetry.space_group_name_H-M   'P 1'
#
loop_
_entity.id
_entity.type
_entity.pdbx_description
1 polymer ?
#
loop_
_entity_poly.entity_id
_entity_poly.type
_entity_poly.pdbx_seq_one_letter_code
_entity_poly.pdbx_strand_id
1 'polypeptide(L)'
;MGHPSGLTGFRKIYAACDRAMLLILAVSWLLALGLGWRYAQFGLATGIGTALLAAAGLAYAAAPGATATRMTLTTAQALMVMLHIHLGGGMVELHFGVFVTLAYLLMYRDWKVLVLGAALFAVHHLLFDRLLAAGFGTYCLSEPDFGRIVLHAAYVVAQTGIELVMAAHMRRNTKEGLELHDLVRALGSRDDRLALDVAHVKASTPAGLKIKDSLQRLNAAMARVREAAQHIGSASTQIAAGNTDLSGRTEQAAASLQETAASVQQLAATVRHTAEAAQQARELSDQAMRVADAGGSAVTRVVSTMEEIHRASGRIADIIGVIDGLAFQTN
;
A
#
# COMPACT_ATOMS: atom_id res chain seq x y z
N MET A 1 6.94 20.38 -9.42
CA MET A 1 6.01 21.51 -9.22
C MET A 1 5.52 21.46 -7.77
N GLY A 2 5.91 22.42 -6.94
CA GLY A 2 5.62 22.40 -5.50
C GLY A 2 4.13 22.52 -5.23
N HIS A 3 3.51 21.45 -4.74
CA HIS A 3 2.09 21.44 -4.43
C HIS A 3 1.82 22.27 -3.16
N PRO A 4 0.80 23.14 -3.18
CA PRO A 4 0.68 24.15 -2.17
C PRO A 4 0.21 23.54 -0.84
N SER A 5 1.07 23.64 0.16
CA SER A 5 0.78 23.37 1.57
C SER A 5 -0.55 23.99 2.05
N GLY A 6 -1.14 23.45 3.12
CA GLY A 6 -2.42 23.85 3.73
C GLY A 6 -2.64 25.35 4.01
N LEU A 7 -1.63 26.21 3.83
CA LEU A 7 -1.75 27.67 3.73
C LEU A 7 -2.67 28.12 2.56
N THR A 8 -2.77 27.35 1.48
CA THR A 8 -3.70 27.69 0.37
C THR A 8 -5.15 27.35 0.66
N GLY A 9 -5.42 26.33 1.48
CA GLY A 9 -6.77 26.00 1.93
C GLY A 9 -7.38 27.13 2.76
N PHE A 10 -6.63 27.62 3.76
CA PHE A 10 -7.08 28.76 4.58
C PHE A 10 -7.27 30.03 3.78
N ARG A 11 -6.39 30.36 2.83
CA ARG A 11 -6.53 31.56 1.99
C ARG A 11 -7.83 31.54 1.17
N LYS A 12 -8.23 30.37 0.64
CA LYS A 12 -9.52 30.22 -0.08
C LYS A 12 -10.72 30.40 0.84
N ILE A 13 -10.66 29.85 2.06
CA ILE A 13 -11.71 30.04 3.07
C ILE A 13 -11.83 31.52 3.44
N TYR A 14 -10.70 32.20 3.67
CA TYR A 14 -10.67 33.62 3.99
C TYR A 14 -11.20 34.48 2.85
N ALA A 15 -10.84 34.20 1.60
CA ALA A 15 -11.39 34.92 0.45
C ALA A 15 -12.93 34.74 0.32
N ALA A 16 -13.46 33.58 0.69
CA ALA A 16 -14.91 33.38 0.76
C ALA A 16 -15.56 34.21 1.88
N CYS A 17 -14.91 34.28 3.05
CA CYS A 17 -15.35 35.16 4.15
C CYS A 17 -15.25 36.64 3.78
N ASP A 18 -14.21 37.09 3.07
CA ASP A 18 -14.09 38.48 2.64
C ASP A 18 -15.27 38.90 1.75
N ARG A 19 -15.71 38.03 0.84
CA ARG A 19 -16.91 38.27 0.01
C ARG A 19 -18.17 38.43 0.86
N ALA A 20 -18.36 37.56 1.84
CA ALA A 20 -19.50 37.64 2.75
C ALA A 20 -19.44 38.94 3.57
N MET A 21 -18.25 39.32 4.05
CA MET A 21 -18.04 40.54 4.82
C MET A 21 -18.29 41.80 3.99
N LEU A 22 -17.89 41.83 2.71
CA LEU A 22 -18.23 42.94 1.81
C LEU A 22 -19.74 43.10 1.62
N LEU A 23 -20.47 41.98 1.49
CA LEU A 23 -21.92 42.02 1.37
C LEU A 23 -22.55 42.54 2.67
N ILE A 24 -22.08 42.08 3.83
CA ILE A 24 -22.52 42.59 5.14
C ILE A 24 -22.22 44.09 5.25
N LEU A 25 -21.03 44.53 4.86
CA LEU A 25 -20.64 45.95 4.88
C LEU A 25 -21.49 46.80 3.94
N ALA A 26 -21.85 46.28 2.76
CA ALA A 26 -22.76 46.98 1.84
C ALA A 26 -24.16 47.14 2.42
N VAL A 27 -24.70 46.10 3.09
CA VAL A 27 -25.98 46.19 3.81
C VAL A 27 -25.88 47.17 4.98
N SER A 28 -24.76 47.13 5.73
CA SER A 28 -24.45 48.04 6.83
C SER A 28 -24.36 49.50 6.33
N TRP A 29 -23.79 49.73 5.16
CA TRP A 29 -23.75 51.04 4.50
C TRP A 29 -25.15 51.54 4.12
N LEU A 30 -26.01 50.70 3.53
CA LEU A 30 -27.40 51.07 3.23
C LEU A 30 -28.17 51.46 4.49
N LEU A 31 -27.96 50.76 5.61
CA LEU A 31 -28.53 51.12 6.90
C LEU A 31 -28.03 52.50 7.38
N ALA A 32 -26.73 52.80 7.18
CA ALA A 32 -26.18 54.12 7.51
C ALA A 32 -26.86 55.23 6.71
N LEU A 33 -27.13 55.03 5.42
CA LEU A 33 -27.87 55.99 4.59
C LEU A 33 -29.29 56.22 5.11
N GLY A 34 -30.00 55.15 5.51
CA GLY A 34 -31.33 55.23 6.11
C GLY A 34 -31.34 56.02 7.43
N LEU A 35 -30.39 55.73 8.32
CA LEU A 35 -30.21 56.48 9.58
C LEU A 35 -29.84 57.94 9.31
N GLY A 36 -28.89 58.20 8.40
CA GLY A 36 -28.49 59.55 8.02
C GLY A 36 -29.63 60.37 7.43
N TRP A 37 -30.51 59.76 6.64
CA TRP A 37 -31.73 60.41 6.15
C TRP A 37 -32.72 60.69 7.30
N ARG A 38 -32.95 59.71 8.18
CA ARG A 38 -33.90 59.80 9.30
C ARG A 38 -33.54 60.88 10.33
N TYR A 39 -32.25 61.07 10.58
CA TYR A 39 -31.69 61.99 11.59
C TYR A 39 -31.04 63.25 10.98
N ALA A 40 -31.29 63.54 9.70
CA ALA A 40 -30.77 64.72 8.98
C ALA A 40 -29.23 64.85 8.96
N GLN A 41 -28.51 63.73 9.03
CA GLN A 41 -27.04 63.62 8.98
C GLN A 41 -26.56 62.92 7.69
N PHE A 42 -27.26 63.14 6.58
CA PHE A 42 -27.05 62.40 5.33
C PHE A 42 -25.65 62.62 4.71
N GLY A 43 -25.06 63.80 4.88
CA GLY A 43 -23.70 64.10 4.40
C GLY A 43 -22.63 63.24 5.09
N LEU A 44 -22.73 63.05 6.40
CA LEU A 44 -21.81 62.18 7.16
C LEU A 44 -22.00 60.71 6.78
N ALA A 45 -23.25 60.27 6.68
CA ALA A 45 -23.60 58.90 6.30
C ALA A 45 -23.07 58.53 4.91
N THR A 46 -23.24 59.41 3.92
CA THR A 46 -22.75 59.19 2.56
C THR A 46 -21.22 59.30 2.48
N GLY A 47 -20.62 60.33 3.06
CA GLY A 47 -19.18 60.58 2.99
C GLY A 47 -18.35 59.48 3.64
N ILE A 48 -18.53 59.28 4.96
CA ILE A 48 -17.76 58.27 5.71
C ILE A 48 -18.16 56.87 5.26
N GLY A 49 -19.46 56.59 5.13
CA GLY A 49 -19.94 55.27 4.77
C GLY A 49 -19.40 54.79 3.41
N THR A 50 -19.42 55.65 2.39
CA THR A 50 -18.90 55.31 1.05
C THR A 50 -17.39 55.15 1.07
N ALA A 51 -16.66 55.99 1.82
CA ALA A 51 -15.22 55.86 1.96
C ALA A 51 -14.82 54.52 2.61
N LEU A 52 -15.53 54.09 3.65
CA LEU A 52 -15.30 52.79 4.30
C LEU A 52 -15.57 51.62 3.35
N LEU A 53 -16.69 51.66 2.61
CA LEU A 53 -17.03 50.63 1.63
C LEU A 53 -16.00 50.57 0.48
N ALA A 54 -15.56 51.72 -0.03
CA ALA A 54 -14.54 51.81 -1.07
C ALA A 54 -13.19 51.28 -0.59
N ALA A 55 -12.75 51.64 0.62
CA ALA A 55 -11.50 51.14 1.21
C ALA A 55 -11.53 49.61 1.38
N ALA A 56 -12.66 49.06 1.84
CA ALA A 56 -12.86 47.61 1.95
C ALA A 56 -12.86 46.92 0.56
N GLY A 57 -13.55 47.50 -0.43
CA GLY A 57 -13.59 47.00 -1.79
C GLY A 57 -12.20 46.98 -2.45
N LEU A 58 -11.41 48.04 -2.29
CA LEU A 58 -10.04 48.12 -2.76
C LEU A 58 -9.13 47.08 -2.09
N ALA A 59 -9.25 46.90 -0.77
CA ALA A 59 -8.48 45.89 -0.04
C ALA A 59 -8.84 44.45 -0.48
N TYR A 60 -10.11 44.19 -0.78
CA TYR A 60 -10.55 42.90 -1.32
C TYR A 60 -10.06 42.67 -2.75
N ALA A 61 -10.13 43.68 -3.62
CA ALA A 61 -9.65 43.59 -5.00
C ALA A 61 -8.14 43.37 -5.07
N ALA A 62 -7.37 43.99 -4.16
CA ALA A 62 -5.92 43.90 -4.15
C ALA A 62 -5.39 42.52 -3.70
N ALA A 63 -5.94 41.96 -2.62
CA ALA A 63 -5.37 40.75 -2.01
C ALA A 63 -6.41 39.88 -1.26
N PRO A 64 -7.33 39.20 -1.95
CA PRO A 64 -8.35 38.39 -1.29
C PRO A 64 -7.72 37.26 -0.44
N GLY A 65 -8.27 37.09 0.76
CA GLY A 65 -7.84 36.15 1.79
C GLY A 65 -6.58 36.56 2.55
N ALA A 66 -5.99 37.73 2.26
CA ALA A 66 -4.82 38.21 2.97
C ALA A 66 -5.17 38.70 4.39
N THR A 67 -4.20 38.67 5.29
CA THR A 67 -4.40 39.22 6.65
C THR A 67 -4.71 40.71 6.61
N ALA A 68 -4.03 41.49 5.75
CA ALA A 68 -4.30 42.92 5.60
C ALA A 68 -5.77 43.19 5.21
N THR A 69 -6.27 42.49 4.19
CA THR A 69 -7.66 42.59 3.74
C THR A 69 -8.64 42.29 4.87
N ARG A 70 -8.45 41.20 5.61
CA ARG A 70 -9.30 40.84 6.76
C ARG A 70 -9.31 41.92 7.84
N MET A 71 -8.15 42.49 8.17
CA MET A 71 -8.04 43.57 9.15
C MET A 71 -8.75 44.84 8.64
N THR A 72 -8.59 45.18 7.37
CA THR A 72 -9.24 46.36 6.76
C THR A 72 -10.75 46.20 6.73
N LEU A 73 -11.28 45.05 6.29
CA LEU A 73 -12.73 44.82 6.27
C LEU A 73 -13.32 44.84 7.68
N THR A 74 -12.63 44.25 8.65
CA THR A 74 -13.04 44.29 10.07
C THR A 74 -13.07 45.71 10.61
N THR A 75 -12.04 46.49 10.30
CA THR A 75 -11.96 47.90 10.72
C THR A 75 -13.07 48.72 10.07
N ALA A 76 -13.28 48.56 8.76
CA ALA A 76 -14.34 49.26 8.03
C ALA A 76 -15.73 48.93 8.59
N GLN A 77 -15.97 47.66 8.92
CA GLN A 77 -17.23 47.21 9.51
C GLN A 77 -17.43 47.73 10.94
N ALA A 78 -16.38 47.71 11.78
CA ALA A 78 -16.45 48.27 13.12
C ALA A 78 -16.72 49.78 13.07
N LEU A 79 -16.03 50.52 12.19
CA LEU A 79 -16.26 51.94 11.97
C LEU A 79 -17.67 52.24 11.41
N MET A 80 -18.22 51.34 10.58
CA MET A 80 -19.60 51.47 10.09
C MET A 80 -20.63 51.36 11.23
N VAL A 81 -20.43 50.41 12.15
CA VAL A 81 -21.28 50.28 13.35
C VAL A 81 -21.15 51.50 14.26
N MET A 82 -19.93 52.01 14.44
CA MET A 82 -19.70 53.26 15.19
C MET A 82 -20.41 54.45 14.54
N LEU A 83 -20.38 54.53 13.20
CA LEU A 83 -21.12 55.52 12.44
C LEU A 83 -22.64 55.39 12.66
N HIS A 84 -23.19 54.17 12.71
CA HIS A 84 -24.60 53.97 13.05
C HIS A 84 -24.94 54.55 14.42
N ILE A 85 -24.18 54.16 15.45
CA ILE A 85 -24.35 54.65 16.83
C ILE A 85 -24.31 56.18 16.85
N HIS A 86 -23.36 56.79 16.14
CA HIS A 86 -23.22 58.23 16.06
C HIS A 86 -24.41 58.91 15.36
N LEU A 87 -24.81 58.41 14.18
CA LEU A 87 -25.95 58.95 13.42
C LEU A 87 -27.26 58.84 14.17
N GLY A 88 -27.41 57.78 14.99
CA GLY A 88 -28.58 57.59 15.85
C GLY A 88 -28.52 58.33 17.19
N GLY A 89 -27.54 59.21 17.43
CA GLY A 89 -27.45 59.97 18.68
C GLY A 89 -27.18 59.10 19.92
N GLY A 90 -26.47 57.98 19.75
CA GLY A 90 -26.09 57.10 20.86
C GLY A 90 -27.19 56.15 21.34
N MET A 91 -28.22 55.88 20.53
CA MET A 91 -29.27 54.90 20.84
C MET A 91 -28.69 53.53 21.21
N VAL A 92 -29.19 52.95 22.31
CA VAL A 92 -28.70 51.66 22.84
C VAL A 92 -28.99 50.52 21.87
N GLU A 93 -30.09 50.58 21.10
CA GLU A 93 -30.45 49.57 20.12
C GLU A 93 -29.39 49.42 19.01
N LEU A 94 -28.69 50.51 18.64
CA LEU A 94 -27.65 50.45 17.63
C LEU A 94 -26.37 49.76 18.14
N HIS A 95 -26.22 49.61 19.46
CA HIS A 95 -25.12 48.87 20.07
C HIS A 95 -25.26 47.35 19.87
N PHE A 96 -26.46 46.83 19.54
CA PHE A 96 -26.59 45.44 19.10
C PHE A 96 -25.71 45.13 17.87
N GLY A 97 -25.43 46.15 17.04
CA GLY A 97 -24.49 46.04 15.92
C GLY A 97 -23.07 45.62 16.34
N VAL A 98 -22.63 45.96 17.56
CA VAL A 98 -21.32 45.55 18.12
C VAL A 98 -21.29 44.03 18.32
N PHE A 99 -22.28 43.51 19.05
CA PHE A 99 -22.37 42.09 19.38
C PHE A 99 -22.60 41.22 18.13
N VAL A 100 -23.47 41.67 17.21
CA VAL A 100 -23.71 41.00 15.93
C VAL A 100 -22.41 40.96 15.11
N THR A 101 -21.65 42.06 15.09
CA THR A 101 -20.38 42.12 14.37
C THR A 101 -19.35 41.15 14.91
N LEU A 102 -19.11 41.17 16.22
CA LEU A 102 -18.19 40.22 16.86
C LEU A 102 -18.61 38.76 16.59
N ALA A 103 -19.92 38.46 16.68
CA ALA A 103 -20.44 37.13 16.45
C ALA A 103 -20.15 36.60 15.03
N TYR A 104 -20.42 37.38 13.98
CA TYR A 104 -20.14 36.91 12.62
C TYR A 104 -18.66 37.00 12.23
N LEU A 105 -17.83 37.82 12.89
CA LEU A 105 -16.38 37.83 12.67
C LEU A 105 -15.74 36.45 12.97
N LEU A 106 -16.41 35.61 13.75
CA LEU A 106 -16.07 34.21 13.97
C LEU A 106 -15.94 33.41 12.65
N MET A 107 -16.59 33.83 11.56
CA MET A 107 -16.47 33.21 10.24
C MET A 107 -15.01 33.16 9.76
N TYR A 108 -14.19 34.16 10.11
CA TYR A 108 -12.78 34.19 9.77
C TYR A 108 -11.95 33.18 10.55
N ARG A 109 -12.44 32.69 11.70
CA ARG A 109 -11.72 31.73 12.56
C ARG A 109 -10.29 32.22 12.88
N ASP A 110 -10.11 33.54 12.97
CA ASP A 110 -8.82 34.18 13.22
C ASP A 110 -8.93 35.08 14.43
N TRP A 111 -8.19 34.73 15.49
CA TRP A 111 -8.19 35.45 16.75
C TRP A 111 -7.81 36.92 16.58
N LYS A 112 -6.95 37.25 15.60
CA LYS A 112 -6.50 38.62 15.36
C LYS A 112 -7.66 39.53 14.95
N VAL A 113 -8.58 38.99 14.16
CA VAL A 113 -9.76 39.72 13.69
C VAL A 113 -10.74 39.98 14.84
N LEU A 114 -10.95 38.98 15.69
CA LEU A 114 -11.81 39.13 16.88
C LEU A 114 -11.25 40.15 17.87
N VAL A 115 -9.96 40.05 18.20
CA VAL A 115 -9.29 40.99 19.11
C VAL A 115 -9.27 42.41 18.53
N LEU A 116 -9.02 42.56 17.23
CA LEU A 116 -9.06 43.87 16.57
C LEU A 116 -10.46 44.50 16.68
N GLY A 117 -11.52 43.74 16.36
CA GLY A 117 -12.90 44.22 16.47
C GLY A 117 -13.24 44.65 17.90
N ALA A 118 -12.96 43.79 18.88
CA ALA A 118 -13.22 44.08 20.28
C ALA A 118 -12.44 45.31 20.79
N ALA A 119 -11.16 45.43 20.40
CA ALA A 119 -10.32 46.57 20.76
C ALA A 119 -10.83 47.87 20.13
N LEU A 120 -11.22 47.85 18.85
CA LEU A 120 -11.80 49.02 18.16
C LEU A 120 -13.07 49.49 18.87
N PHE A 121 -13.98 48.58 19.21
CA PHE A 121 -15.19 48.93 19.95
C PHE A 121 -14.90 49.44 21.36
N ALA A 122 -13.98 48.83 22.11
CA ALA A 122 -13.59 49.28 23.43
C ALA A 122 -12.99 50.69 23.41
N VAL A 123 -12.07 50.95 22.47
CA VAL A 123 -11.46 52.27 22.28
C VAL A 123 -12.52 53.30 21.90
N HIS A 124 -13.42 52.97 20.97
CA HIS A 124 -14.51 53.87 20.60
C HIS A 124 -15.38 54.22 21.81
N HIS A 125 -15.85 53.24 22.57
CA HIS A 125 -16.76 53.49 23.69
C HIS A 125 -16.11 54.35 24.77
N LEU A 126 -14.85 54.07 25.11
CA LEU A 126 -14.11 54.88 26.07
C LEU A 126 -13.84 56.29 25.55
N LEU A 127 -13.34 56.42 24.32
CA LEU A 127 -12.93 57.70 23.76
C LEU A 127 -14.14 58.61 23.50
N PHE A 128 -15.18 58.11 22.85
CA PHE A 128 -16.34 58.92 22.44
C PHE A 128 -17.18 59.36 23.63
N ASP A 129 -17.24 58.56 24.71
CA ASP A 129 -17.85 59.01 25.95
C ASP A 129 -17.05 60.11 26.63
N ARG A 130 -15.71 59.99 26.70
CA ARG A 130 -14.86 61.07 27.24
C ARG A 130 -14.97 62.36 26.42
N LEU A 131 -15.07 62.23 25.10
CA LEU A 131 -15.29 63.38 24.22
C LEU A 131 -16.68 63.99 24.43
N LEU A 132 -17.73 63.17 24.57
CA LEU A 132 -19.08 63.66 24.90
C LEU A 132 -19.10 64.37 26.26
N ALA A 133 -18.42 63.82 27.27
CA ALA A 133 -18.28 64.42 28.60
C ALA A 133 -17.54 65.77 28.56
N ALA A 134 -16.61 65.93 27.61
CA ALA A 134 -15.88 67.17 27.37
C ALA A 134 -16.65 68.16 26.48
N GLY A 135 -17.89 67.86 26.08
CA GLY A 135 -18.74 68.74 25.29
C GLY A 135 -18.52 68.66 23.78
N PHE A 136 -17.77 67.67 23.29
CA PHE A 136 -17.69 67.41 21.85
C PHE A 136 -18.98 66.71 21.38
N GLY A 137 -19.47 67.07 20.19
CA GLY A 137 -20.68 66.50 19.60
C GLY A 137 -20.50 65.08 19.06
N THR A 138 -19.78 64.21 19.76
CA THR A 138 -19.54 62.80 19.42
C THR A 138 -20.40 61.91 20.30
N TYR A 139 -21.14 60.99 19.71
CA TYR A 139 -22.08 60.15 20.45
C TYR A 139 -21.57 58.71 20.52
N CYS A 140 -21.32 58.23 21.74
CA CYS A 140 -21.29 56.79 22.03
C CYS A 140 -22.61 56.37 22.67
N LEU A 141 -22.98 57.05 23.76
CA LEU A 141 -24.30 57.00 24.38
C LEU A 141 -24.97 58.37 24.18
N SER A 142 -26.26 58.48 24.50
CA SER A 142 -26.98 59.75 24.43
C SER A 142 -26.51 60.76 25.48
N GLU A 143 -25.94 60.26 26.58
CA GLU A 143 -25.32 61.05 27.66
C GLU A 143 -24.05 60.34 28.17
N PRO A 144 -23.06 61.06 28.73
CA PRO A 144 -21.88 60.44 29.30
C PRO A 144 -22.23 59.54 30.50
N ASP A 145 -21.83 58.27 30.44
CA ASP A 145 -22.08 57.29 31.50
C ASP A 145 -20.93 56.28 31.57
N PHE A 146 -19.93 56.59 32.39
CA PHE A 146 -18.77 55.71 32.55
C PHE A 146 -19.14 54.33 33.10
N GLY A 147 -20.10 54.28 34.03
CA GLY A 147 -20.49 53.02 34.67
C GLY A 147 -21.09 52.04 33.67
N ARG A 148 -21.96 52.54 32.79
CA ARG A 148 -22.55 51.75 31.71
C ARG A 148 -21.50 51.26 30.71
N ILE A 149 -20.47 52.05 30.42
CA ILE A 149 -19.37 51.62 29.54
C ILE A 149 -18.55 50.51 30.16
N VAL A 150 -18.24 50.59 31.46
CA VAL A 150 -17.54 49.51 32.17
C VAL A 150 -18.38 48.23 32.13
N LEU A 151 -19.69 48.32 32.35
CA LEU A 151 -20.59 47.17 32.24
C LEU A 151 -20.63 46.59 30.81
N HIS A 152 -20.75 47.43 29.78
CA HIS A 152 -20.71 46.99 28.38
C HIS A 152 -19.38 46.31 28.04
N ALA A 153 -18.26 46.88 28.50
CA ALA A 153 -16.94 46.31 28.31
C ALA A 153 -16.83 44.92 28.95
N ALA A 154 -17.42 44.69 30.12
CA ALA A 154 -17.45 43.37 30.74
C ALA A 154 -18.16 42.32 29.87
N TYR A 155 -19.30 42.67 29.27
CA TYR A 155 -20.00 41.77 28.33
C TYR A 155 -19.22 41.52 27.05
N VAL A 156 -18.57 42.55 26.48
CA VAL A 156 -17.72 42.40 25.29
C VAL A 156 -16.53 41.50 25.59
N VAL A 157 -15.86 41.67 26.74
CA VAL A 157 -14.75 40.80 27.16
C VAL A 157 -15.21 39.35 27.33
N ALA A 158 -16.35 39.13 27.98
CA ALA A 158 -16.90 37.79 28.17
C ALA A 158 -17.24 37.13 26.82
N GLN A 159 -17.93 37.85 25.92
CA GLN A 159 -18.27 37.35 24.59
C GLN A 159 -17.01 37.05 23.76
N THR A 160 -16.06 37.99 23.68
CA THR A 160 -14.83 37.80 22.91
C THR A 160 -14.01 36.63 23.47
N GLY A 161 -14.00 36.40 24.79
CA GLY A 161 -13.38 35.22 25.39
C GLY A 161 -13.95 33.91 24.86
N ILE A 162 -15.28 33.79 24.79
CA ILE A 162 -15.97 32.61 24.24
C ILE A 162 -15.68 32.46 22.73
N GLU A 163 -15.77 33.56 21.97
CA GLU A 163 -15.48 33.56 20.53
C GLU A 163 -14.05 33.16 20.23
N LEU A 164 -13.07 33.55 21.04
CA LEU A 164 -11.67 33.14 20.89
C LEU A 164 -11.49 31.62 21.05
N VAL A 165 -12.15 31.03 22.03
CA VAL A 165 -12.16 29.57 22.24
C VAL A 165 -12.80 28.86 21.04
N MET A 166 -13.98 29.34 20.61
CA MET A 166 -14.68 28.79 19.44
C MET A 166 -13.83 28.94 18.17
N ALA A 167 -13.20 30.09 17.95
CA ALA A 167 -12.36 30.34 16.79
C ALA A 167 -11.14 29.41 16.77
N ALA A 168 -10.49 29.20 17.92
CA ALA A 168 -9.38 28.26 18.04
C ALA A 168 -9.81 26.82 17.72
N HIS A 169 -10.96 26.39 18.24
CA HIS A 169 -11.52 25.07 17.95
C HIS A 169 -11.88 24.90 16.47
N MET A 170 -12.62 25.85 15.89
CA MET A 170 -12.99 25.84 14.47
C MET A 170 -11.77 25.85 13.54
N ARG A 171 -10.73 26.63 13.89
CA ARG A 171 -9.48 26.67 13.13
C ARG A 171 -8.75 25.33 13.17
N ARG A 172 -8.72 24.67 14.33
CA ARG A 172 -8.13 23.32 14.45
C ARG A 172 -8.90 22.30 13.62
N ASN A 173 -10.23 22.26 13.71
CA ASN A 173 -11.07 21.33 12.95
C ASN A 173 -10.94 21.56 11.43
N THR A 174 -10.86 22.82 11.00
CA THR A 174 -10.62 23.16 9.58
C THR A 174 -9.25 22.68 9.11
N LYS A 175 -8.21 22.86 9.94
CA LYS A 175 -6.85 22.39 9.62
C LYS A 175 -6.81 20.87 9.53
N GLU A 176 -7.46 20.16 10.45
CA GLU A 176 -7.62 18.71 10.43
C GLU A 176 -8.31 18.25 9.13
N GLY A 177 -9.45 18.86 8.78
CA GLY A 177 -10.17 18.53 7.54
C GLY A 177 -9.34 18.77 6.26
N LEU A 178 -8.57 19.86 6.21
CA LEU A 178 -7.69 20.15 5.07
C LEU A 178 -6.54 19.14 4.94
N GLU A 179 -5.90 18.77 6.06
CA GLU A 179 -4.83 17.75 6.04
C GLU A 179 -5.37 16.38 5.62
N LEU A 180 -6.57 16.00 6.08
CA LEU A 180 -7.24 14.77 5.65
C LEU A 180 -7.55 14.80 4.15
N HIS A 181 -8.09 15.90 3.66
CA HIS A 181 -8.39 16.08 2.24
C HIS A 181 -7.12 15.95 1.38
N ASP A 182 -6.00 16.53 1.82
CA ASP A 182 -4.73 16.44 1.11
C ASP A 182 -4.15 15.02 1.13
N LEU A 183 -4.27 14.30 2.25
CA LEU A 183 -3.88 12.88 2.35
C LEU A 183 -4.71 12.01 1.40
N VAL A 184 -6.04 12.17 1.40
CA VAL A 184 -6.93 11.41 0.51
C VAL A 184 -6.68 11.75 -0.95
N ARG A 185 -6.44 13.03 -1.28
CA ARG A 185 -6.07 13.42 -2.64
C ARG A 185 -4.73 12.80 -3.06
N ALA A 186 -3.76 12.68 -2.17
CA ALA A 186 -2.49 12.04 -2.46
C ALA A 186 -2.64 10.53 -2.74
N LEU A 187 -3.67 9.89 -2.18
CA LEU A 187 -4.05 8.51 -2.54
C LEU A 187 -4.70 8.41 -3.92
N GLY A 188 -5.08 9.54 -4.52
CA GLY A 188 -5.83 9.64 -5.76
C GLY A 188 -5.22 8.82 -6.90
N SER A 189 -6.07 7.98 -7.48
CA SER A 189 -5.78 7.05 -8.57
C SER A 189 -5.62 7.80 -9.90
N ARG A 190 -4.40 7.88 -10.40
CA ARG A 190 -4.20 7.85 -11.85
C ARG A 190 -4.01 6.37 -12.22
N ASP A 191 -4.88 5.86 -13.08
CA ASP A 191 -4.78 4.52 -13.68
C ASP A 191 -4.88 3.34 -12.70
N ASP A 192 -5.95 3.27 -11.89
CA ASP A 192 -6.32 2.09 -11.07
C ASP A 192 -5.29 1.68 -10.00
N ARG A 193 -4.27 2.51 -9.77
CA ARG A 193 -3.22 2.29 -8.77
C ARG A 193 -3.41 3.24 -7.61
N LEU A 194 -3.50 2.68 -6.40
CA LEU A 194 -3.48 3.46 -5.18
C LEU A 194 -2.04 3.94 -4.90
N ALA A 195 -1.81 5.25 -4.90
CA ALA A 195 -0.53 5.83 -4.55
C ALA A 195 -0.40 5.93 -3.02
N LEU A 196 0.24 4.93 -2.41
CA LEU A 196 0.39 4.85 -0.94
C LEU A 196 1.57 5.67 -0.39
N ASP A 197 2.41 6.23 -1.27
CA ASP A 197 3.50 7.09 -0.84
C ASP A 197 2.98 8.51 -0.51
N VAL A 198 2.67 8.69 0.76
CA VAL A 198 2.26 9.97 1.34
C VAL A 198 3.36 10.62 2.18
N ALA A 199 4.62 10.19 2.05
CA ALA A 199 5.72 10.73 2.85
C ALA A 199 5.88 12.25 2.65
N HIS A 200 5.67 12.71 1.42
CA HIS A 200 5.75 14.11 1.01
C HIS A 200 4.58 14.99 1.51
N VAL A 201 3.48 14.38 1.95
CA VAL A 201 2.32 15.12 2.46
C VAL A 201 2.59 15.61 3.87
N LYS A 202 2.48 16.91 4.09
CA LYS A 202 2.67 17.52 5.41
C LYS A 202 1.42 17.28 6.25
N ALA A 203 1.58 16.60 7.39
CA ALA A 203 0.54 16.43 8.40
C ALA A 203 1.11 16.88 9.75
N SER A 204 0.30 17.58 10.53
CA SER A 204 0.68 18.09 11.85
C SER A 204 -0.42 17.94 12.89
N THR A 205 -1.63 17.63 12.45
CA THR A 205 -2.76 17.35 13.32
C THR A 205 -2.74 15.90 13.80
N PRO A 206 -3.29 15.58 14.99
CA PRO A 206 -3.28 14.21 15.50
C PRO A 206 -3.95 13.20 14.55
N ALA A 207 -5.07 13.60 13.93
CA ALA A 207 -5.78 12.76 12.96
C ALA A 207 -4.95 12.58 11.67
N GLY A 208 -4.39 13.67 11.12
CA GLY A 208 -3.55 13.61 9.93
C GLY A 208 -2.29 12.75 10.13
N LEU A 209 -1.64 12.84 11.30
CA LEU A 209 -0.48 12.02 11.63
C LEU A 209 -0.82 10.54 11.75
N LYS A 210 -1.92 10.18 12.42
CA LYS A 210 -2.38 8.79 12.53
C LYS A 210 -2.70 8.19 11.16
N ILE A 211 -3.41 8.94 10.30
CA ILE A 211 -3.72 8.47 8.94
C ILE A 211 -2.43 8.31 8.12
N LYS A 212 -1.50 9.27 8.21
CA LYS A 212 -0.21 9.18 7.53
C LYS A 212 0.58 7.93 7.95
N ASP A 213 0.66 7.66 9.25
CA ASP A 213 1.33 6.44 9.78
C ASP A 213 0.65 5.16 9.25
N SER A 214 -0.68 5.08 9.31
CA SER A 214 -1.44 3.95 8.78
C SER A 214 -1.18 3.71 7.29
N LEU A 215 -1.13 4.77 6.49
CA LEU A 215 -0.83 4.68 5.06
C LEU A 215 0.61 4.22 4.79
N GLN A 216 1.57 4.67 5.58
CA GLN A 216 2.97 4.22 5.48
C GLN A 216 3.12 2.74 5.84
N ARG A 217 2.44 2.27 6.89
CA ARG A 217 2.40 0.85 7.27
C ARG A 217 1.76 0.00 6.17
N LEU A 218 0.68 0.49 5.57
CA LEU A 218 0.00 -0.20 4.48
C LEU A 218 0.89 -0.27 3.23
N ASN A 219 1.63 0.80 2.90
CA ASN A 219 2.63 0.78 1.83
C ASN A 219 3.72 -0.27 2.06
N ALA A 220 4.27 -0.34 3.28
CA ALA A 220 5.29 -1.32 3.65
C ALA A 220 4.74 -2.76 3.58
N ALA A 221 3.50 -2.99 4.01
CA ALA A 221 2.85 -4.29 3.89
C ALA A 221 2.67 -4.70 2.43
N MET A 222 2.22 -3.81 1.56
CA MET A 222 2.07 -4.09 0.12
C MET A 222 3.41 -4.34 -0.57
N ALA A 223 4.49 -3.66 -0.15
CA ALA A 223 5.84 -3.94 -0.65
C ALA A 223 6.28 -5.37 -0.33
N ARG A 224 6.04 -5.85 0.91
CA ARG A 224 6.33 -7.23 1.31
C ARG A 224 5.49 -8.26 0.54
N VAL A 225 4.23 -7.97 0.28
CA VAL A 225 3.37 -8.86 -0.53
C VAL A 225 3.92 -8.99 -1.95
N ARG A 226 4.36 -7.88 -2.56
CA ARG A 226 4.97 -7.90 -3.90
C ARG A 226 6.27 -8.70 -3.92
N GLU A 227 7.12 -8.53 -2.93
CA GLU A 227 8.37 -9.30 -2.79
C GLU A 227 8.08 -10.80 -2.64
N ALA A 228 7.14 -11.17 -1.78
CA ALA A 228 6.73 -12.57 -1.62
C ALA A 228 6.18 -13.16 -2.94
N ALA A 229 5.37 -12.40 -3.69
CA ALA A 229 4.87 -12.84 -4.98
C ALA A 229 5.99 -13.03 -6.02
N GLN A 230 7.02 -12.18 -6.01
CA GLN A 230 8.21 -12.36 -6.84
C GLN A 230 8.97 -13.63 -6.48
N HIS A 231 9.18 -13.90 -5.18
CA HIS A 231 9.82 -15.14 -4.73
C HIS A 231 9.04 -16.39 -5.13
N ILE A 232 7.72 -16.39 -4.97
CA ILE A 232 6.85 -17.49 -5.42
C ILE A 232 6.97 -17.69 -6.93
N GLY A 233 6.96 -16.60 -7.70
CA GLY A 233 7.16 -16.65 -9.15
C GLY A 233 8.48 -17.32 -9.52
N SER A 234 9.60 -16.88 -8.94
CA SER A 234 10.92 -17.46 -9.18
C SER A 234 11.01 -18.94 -8.77
N ALA A 235 10.49 -19.30 -7.59
CA ALA A 235 10.46 -20.69 -7.12
C ALA A 235 9.62 -21.58 -8.05
N SER A 236 8.50 -21.07 -8.56
CA SER A 236 7.63 -21.79 -9.50
C SER A 236 8.35 -22.06 -10.83
N THR A 237 9.12 -21.10 -11.34
CA THR A 237 9.96 -21.29 -12.53
C THR A 237 11.06 -22.34 -12.30
N GLN A 238 11.69 -22.35 -11.12
CA GLN A 238 12.69 -23.37 -10.76
C GLN A 238 12.09 -24.77 -10.65
N ILE A 239 10.90 -24.91 -10.05
CA ILE A 239 10.18 -26.18 -9.97
C ILE A 239 9.82 -26.66 -11.38
N ALA A 240 9.31 -25.79 -12.25
CA ALA A 240 8.98 -26.15 -13.62
C ALA A 240 10.19 -26.68 -14.39
N ALA A 241 11.35 -26.00 -14.28
CA ALA A 241 12.60 -26.46 -14.89
C ALA A 241 13.07 -27.81 -14.32
N GLY A 242 13.03 -27.98 -13.00
CA GLY A 242 13.38 -29.24 -12.34
C GLY A 242 12.46 -30.40 -12.72
N ASN A 243 11.17 -30.13 -12.94
CA ASN A 243 10.22 -31.13 -13.38
C ASN A 243 10.47 -31.57 -14.83
N THR A 244 10.88 -30.64 -15.71
CA THR A 244 11.31 -30.99 -17.08
C THR A 244 12.56 -31.87 -17.07
N ASP A 245 13.58 -31.54 -16.26
CA ASP A 245 14.78 -32.38 -16.12
C ASP A 245 14.45 -33.78 -15.57
N LEU A 246 13.62 -33.86 -14.53
CA LEU A 246 13.18 -35.13 -13.97
C LEU A 246 12.41 -35.98 -14.98
N SER A 247 11.53 -35.36 -15.78
CA SER A 247 10.83 -36.04 -16.87
C SER A 247 11.81 -36.63 -17.86
N GLY A 248 12.81 -35.86 -18.32
CA GLY A 248 13.85 -36.34 -19.25
C GLY A 248 14.67 -37.49 -18.67
N ARG A 249 15.07 -37.42 -17.39
CA ARG A 249 15.78 -38.51 -16.71
C ARG A 249 14.92 -39.76 -16.56
N THR A 250 13.61 -39.60 -16.35
CA THR A 250 12.67 -40.72 -16.25
C THR A 250 12.50 -41.41 -17.59
N GLU A 251 12.40 -40.64 -18.69
CA GLU A 251 12.38 -41.18 -20.06
C GLU A 251 13.66 -41.95 -20.38
N GLN A 252 14.82 -41.40 -20.03
CA GLN A 252 16.11 -42.08 -20.24
C GLN A 252 16.24 -43.37 -19.42
N ALA A 253 15.81 -43.36 -18.14
CA ALA A 253 15.80 -44.55 -17.31
C ALA A 253 14.87 -45.64 -17.87
N ALA A 254 13.70 -45.25 -18.39
CA ALA A 254 12.78 -46.17 -19.05
C ALA A 254 13.42 -46.81 -20.29
N ALA A 255 14.15 -46.03 -21.11
CA ALA A 255 14.88 -46.54 -22.27
C ALA A 255 15.99 -47.54 -21.88
N SER A 256 16.79 -47.22 -20.86
CA SER A 256 17.82 -48.16 -20.35
C SER A 256 17.23 -49.46 -19.77
N LEU A 257 16.06 -49.38 -19.14
CA LEU A 257 15.34 -50.57 -18.67
C LEU A 257 14.84 -51.43 -19.83
N GLN A 258 14.36 -50.81 -20.92
CA GLN A 258 13.98 -51.54 -22.14
C GLN A 258 15.18 -52.25 -22.77
N GLU A 259 16.33 -51.59 -22.86
CA GLU A 259 17.56 -52.18 -23.39
C GLU A 259 18.07 -53.34 -22.51
N THR A 260 17.99 -53.17 -21.18
CA THR A 260 18.32 -54.24 -20.23
C THR A 260 17.38 -55.44 -20.39
N ALA A 261 16.07 -55.20 -20.52
CA ALA A 261 15.10 -56.26 -20.73
C ALA A 261 15.36 -57.03 -22.04
N ALA A 262 15.68 -56.32 -23.13
CA ALA A 262 16.06 -56.94 -24.40
C ALA A 262 17.36 -57.77 -24.26
N SER A 263 18.36 -57.25 -23.56
CA SER A 263 19.61 -57.96 -23.29
C SER A 263 19.39 -59.23 -22.47
N VAL A 264 18.50 -59.18 -21.46
CA VAL A 264 18.11 -60.35 -20.67
C VAL A 264 17.37 -61.39 -21.52
N GLN A 265 16.49 -60.97 -22.44
CA GLN A 265 15.83 -61.88 -23.37
C GLN A 265 16.85 -62.59 -24.28
N GLN A 266 17.84 -61.84 -24.80
CA GLN A 266 18.91 -62.42 -25.62
C GLN A 266 19.77 -63.40 -24.82
N LEU A 267 20.16 -63.05 -23.59
CA LEU A 267 20.89 -63.95 -22.69
C LEU A 267 20.10 -65.23 -22.39
N ALA A 268 18.81 -65.12 -22.11
CA ALA A 268 17.95 -66.28 -21.87
C ALA A 268 17.88 -67.20 -23.10
N ALA A 269 17.83 -66.63 -24.31
CA ALA A 269 17.89 -67.40 -25.56
C ALA A 269 19.24 -68.11 -25.74
N THR A 270 20.35 -67.42 -25.48
CA THR A 270 21.69 -68.02 -25.53
C THR A 270 21.84 -69.16 -24.51
N VAL A 271 21.40 -68.98 -23.26
CA VAL A 271 21.44 -70.02 -22.23
C VAL A 271 20.62 -71.24 -22.64
N ARG A 272 19.44 -71.04 -23.23
CA ARG A 272 18.61 -72.14 -23.75
C ARG A 272 19.34 -72.91 -24.86
N HIS A 273 19.91 -72.21 -25.82
CA HIS A 273 20.72 -72.82 -26.88
C HIS A 273 21.93 -73.59 -26.33
N THR A 274 22.63 -73.03 -25.33
CA THR A 274 23.75 -73.73 -24.67
C THR A 274 23.28 -75.00 -23.93
N ALA A 275 22.12 -74.97 -23.27
CA ALA A 275 21.56 -76.15 -22.62
C ALA A 275 21.19 -77.25 -23.63
N GLU A 276 20.58 -76.89 -24.76
CA GLU A 276 20.28 -77.81 -25.87
C GLU A 276 21.55 -78.42 -26.46
N ALA A 277 22.59 -77.60 -26.70
CA ALA A 277 23.88 -78.09 -27.18
C ALA A 277 24.57 -79.04 -26.17
N ALA A 278 24.49 -78.75 -24.87
CA ALA A 278 25.03 -79.62 -23.83
C ALA A 278 24.26 -80.96 -23.75
N GLN A 279 22.95 -80.93 -23.96
CA GLN A 279 22.11 -82.14 -24.06
C GLN A 279 22.53 -83.00 -25.26
N GLN A 280 22.69 -82.41 -26.44
CA GLN A 280 23.17 -83.11 -27.63
C GLN A 280 24.58 -83.70 -27.44
N ALA A 281 25.49 -82.94 -26.83
CA ALA A 281 26.85 -83.42 -26.53
C ALA A 281 26.84 -84.63 -25.58
N ARG A 282 25.91 -84.64 -24.60
CA ARG A 282 25.71 -85.80 -23.71
C ARG A 282 25.21 -87.01 -24.47
N GLU A 283 24.20 -86.85 -25.34
CA GLU A 283 23.68 -87.93 -26.17
C GLU A 283 24.75 -88.55 -27.09
N LEU A 284 25.59 -87.69 -27.69
CA LEU A 284 26.71 -88.13 -28.53
C LEU A 284 27.78 -88.87 -27.69
N SER A 285 28.07 -88.39 -26.48
CA SER A 285 28.99 -89.07 -25.56
C SER A 285 28.46 -90.44 -25.13
N ASP A 286 27.17 -90.56 -24.84
CA ASP A 286 26.53 -91.84 -24.52
C ASP A 286 26.55 -92.81 -25.72
N GLN A 287 26.35 -92.31 -26.95
CA GLN A 287 26.53 -93.09 -28.17
C GLN A 287 27.97 -93.61 -28.31
N ALA A 288 28.96 -92.73 -28.13
CA ALA A 288 30.37 -93.09 -28.20
C ALA A 288 30.75 -94.14 -27.14
N MET A 289 30.25 -94.01 -25.91
CA MET A 289 30.45 -95.00 -24.85
C MET A 289 29.85 -96.37 -25.23
N ARG A 290 28.65 -96.41 -25.81
CA ARG A 290 28.05 -97.68 -26.29
C ARG A 290 28.89 -98.34 -27.37
N VAL A 291 29.43 -97.55 -28.30
CA VAL A 291 30.34 -98.06 -29.35
C VAL A 291 31.64 -98.59 -28.73
N ALA A 292 32.22 -97.87 -27.76
CA ALA A 292 33.42 -98.30 -27.05
C ALA A 292 33.20 -99.60 -26.26
N ASP A 293 32.06 -99.76 -25.59
CA ASP A 293 31.70 -100.98 -24.83
C ASP A 293 31.49 -102.20 -25.75
N ALA A 294 30.82 -101.99 -26.89
CA ALA A 294 30.71 -103.02 -27.93
C ALA A 294 32.09 -103.39 -28.51
N GLY A 295 32.96 -102.40 -28.72
CA GLY A 295 34.35 -102.60 -29.12
C GLY A 295 35.15 -103.39 -28.08
N GLY A 296 35.01 -103.05 -26.79
CA GLY A 296 35.61 -103.77 -25.68
C GLY A 296 35.17 -105.23 -25.63
N SER A 297 33.87 -105.49 -25.77
CA SER A 297 33.32 -106.85 -25.86
C SER A 297 33.88 -107.63 -27.05
N ALA A 298 34.04 -106.98 -28.21
CA ALA A 298 34.66 -107.61 -29.37
C ALA A 298 36.13 -107.97 -29.13
N VAL A 299 36.91 -107.09 -28.50
CA VAL A 299 38.30 -107.35 -28.11
C VAL A 299 38.38 -108.50 -27.11
N THR A 300 37.52 -108.55 -26.10
CA THR A 300 37.45 -109.66 -25.14
C THR A 300 37.20 -111.00 -25.83
N ARG A 301 36.27 -111.06 -26.80
CA ARG A 301 36.09 -112.28 -27.60
C ARG A 301 37.35 -112.66 -28.36
N VAL A 302 38.04 -111.70 -28.97
CA VAL A 302 39.30 -111.95 -29.69
C VAL A 302 40.36 -112.54 -28.75
N VAL A 303 40.50 -112.00 -27.53
CA VAL A 303 41.42 -112.54 -26.50
C VAL A 303 41.03 -113.97 -26.12
N SER A 304 39.75 -114.23 -25.85
CA SER A 304 39.26 -115.59 -25.53
C SER A 304 39.53 -116.59 -26.66
N THR A 305 39.30 -116.19 -27.91
CA THR A 305 39.64 -117.03 -29.07
C THR A 305 41.14 -117.29 -29.15
N MET A 306 41.97 -116.28 -28.88
CA MET A 306 43.43 -116.46 -28.84
C MET A 306 43.88 -117.41 -27.73
N GLU A 307 43.24 -117.39 -26.55
CA GLU A 307 43.51 -118.36 -25.48
C GLU A 307 43.09 -119.79 -25.84
N GLU A 308 41.96 -119.95 -26.54
CA GLU A 308 41.52 -121.24 -27.07
C GLU A 308 42.48 -121.78 -28.13
N ILE A 309 42.94 -120.93 -29.05
CA ILE A 309 43.98 -121.26 -30.03
C ILE A 309 45.25 -121.69 -29.31
N HIS A 310 45.69 -120.94 -28.30
CA HIS A 310 46.88 -121.27 -27.52
C HIS A 310 46.76 -122.65 -26.84
N ARG A 311 45.61 -122.94 -26.21
CA ARG A 311 45.33 -124.28 -25.64
C ARG A 311 45.31 -125.38 -26.70
N ALA A 312 44.73 -125.12 -27.87
CA ALA A 312 44.71 -126.08 -28.98
C ALA A 312 46.12 -126.37 -29.51
N SER A 313 46.95 -125.34 -29.66
CA SER A 313 48.37 -125.47 -30.01
C SER A 313 49.15 -126.24 -28.94
N GLY A 314 48.86 -126.04 -27.65
CA GLY A 314 49.42 -126.85 -26.56
C GLY A 314 49.08 -128.33 -26.68
N ARG A 315 47.81 -128.67 -26.93
CA ARG A 315 47.40 -130.07 -27.19
C ARG A 315 48.08 -130.66 -28.43
N ILE A 316 48.30 -129.87 -29.48
CA ILE A 316 49.06 -130.30 -30.66
C ILE A 316 50.51 -130.59 -30.25
N ALA A 317 51.13 -129.75 -29.42
CA ALA A 317 52.47 -130.00 -28.89
C ALA A 317 52.54 -131.28 -28.05
N ASP A 318 51.54 -131.55 -27.20
CA ASP A 318 51.43 -132.80 -26.44
C ASP A 318 51.28 -134.02 -27.37
N ILE A 319 50.44 -133.93 -28.42
CA ILE A 319 50.27 -134.99 -29.43
C ILE A 319 51.58 -135.21 -30.19
N ILE A 320 52.27 -134.14 -30.61
CA ILE A 320 53.59 -134.25 -31.24
C ILE A 320 54.58 -134.92 -30.29
N GLY A 321 54.56 -134.59 -29.00
CA GLY A 321 55.37 -135.27 -27.98
C GLY A 321 55.04 -136.76 -27.85
N VAL A 322 53.77 -137.15 -27.92
CA VAL A 322 53.35 -138.57 -27.95
C VAL A 322 53.76 -139.26 -29.25
N ILE A 323 53.65 -138.58 -30.40
CA ILE A 323 54.12 -139.09 -31.70
C ILE A 323 55.63 -139.29 -31.67
N ASP A 324 56.39 -138.36 -31.11
CA ASP A 324 57.84 -138.46 -30.93
C ASP A 324 58.19 -139.63 -29.98
N GLY A 325 57.40 -139.82 -28.92
CA GLY A 325 57.49 -141.00 -28.04
C GLY A 325 57.16 -142.33 -28.73
N LEU A 326 56.14 -142.39 -29.60
CA LEU A 326 55.79 -143.57 -30.42
C LEU A 326 56.82 -143.84 -31.51
N ALA A 327 57.39 -142.80 -32.10
CA ALA A 327 58.51 -142.89 -33.04
C ALA A 327 59.77 -143.45 -32.38
N PHE A 328 60.03 -143.08 -31.12
CA PHE A 328 61.14 -143.64 -30.34
C PHE A 328 60.90 -145.12 -29.95
N GLN A 329 59.66 -145.53 -29.71
CA GLN A 329 59.30 -146.93 -29.43
C GLN A 329 59.25 -147.84 -30.68
N THR A 330 59.30 -147.27 -31.89
CA THR A 330 59.32 -148.02 -33.16
C THR A 330 60.73 -148.15 -33.77
N ASN A 331 61.75 -147.66 -33.06
CA ASN A 331 63.17 -147.80 -33.38
C ASN A 331 63.88 -148.67 -32.32
#